data_AF-A0A356P852-F1
#
_entry.id   AF-A0A356P852-F1
#
_cell.length_a   1.000
_cell.length_b   1.000
_cell.length_c   1.000
_cell.angle_alpha   90.00
_cell.angle_beta   90.00
_cell.angle_gamma   90.00
#
_symmetry.space_group_name_H-M   'P 1'
#
loop_
_entity.id
_entity.type
_entity.pdbx_description
1 polymer ?
#
loop_
_entity_poly.entity_id
_entity_poly.type
_entity_poly.pdbx_seq_one_letter_code
_entity_poly.pdbx_strand_id
1 'polypeptide(L)'
;MRYGHYIGTDIIYSPFFTIGVLLIAITVFFIVFLAPTKTKPEQDRILEILNIRYANSEIADDRYYEVKAILEEDDSNSPAVMILKERYATGSIDSVEFIKIRTEIN
;
A
#
# COMPACT_ATOMS: atom_id res chain seq x y z
N MET A 1 -29.79 -51.23 24.30
CA MET A 1 -29.92 -50.75 22.90
C MET A 1 -29.11 -49.46 22.78
N ARG A 2 -28.27 -49.38 21.74
CA ARG A 2 -27.11 -48.47 21.63
C ARG A 2 -27.51 -46.99 21.58
N TYR A 3 -27.02 -46.19 22.52
CA TYR A 3 -26.95 -44.73 22.40
C TYR A 3 -25.79 -44.40 21.44
N GLY A 4 -26.15 -44.17 20.17
CA GLY A 4 -25.21 -43.78 19.12
C GLY A 4 -24.84 -42.31 19.25
N HIS A 5 -23.54 -42.04 19.14
CA HIS A 5 -22.90 -40.74 19.01
C HIS A 5 -23.69 -39.71 18.16
N TYR A 6 -24.22 -38.67 18.81
CA TYR A 6 -24.67 -37.42 18.16
C TYR A 6 -23.75 -36.22 18.47
N ILE A 7 -22.56 -36.48 19.01
CA ILE A 7 -21.65 -35.42 19.50
C ILE A 7 -20.95 -34.67 18.34
N GLY A 8 -20.85 -35.29 17.15
CA GLY A 8 -20.09 -34.73 16.02
C GLY A 8 -20.88 -33.80 15.09
N THR A 9 -22.20 -33.99 14.94
CA THR A 9 -22.99 -33.25 13.94
C THR A 9 -23.47 -31.89 14.45
N ASP A 10 -23.79 -31.77 15.75
CA ASP A 10 -24.33 -30.52 16.30
C ASP A 10 -23.33 -29.36 16.26
N ILE A 11 -22.03 -29.65 16.35
CA ILE A 11 -20.99 -28.62 16.35
C ILE A 11 -20.89 -27.96 14.98
N ILE A 12 -21.00 -28.72 13.88
CA ILE A 12 -20.86 -28.21 12.52
C ILE A 12 -22.07 -27.36 12.11
N TYR A 13 -23.27 -27.71 12.57
CA TYR A 13 -24.50 -26.95 12.33
C TYR A 13 -24.79 -25.91 13.41
N SER A 14 -23.92 -25.79 14.42
CA SER A 14 -24.06 -24.79 15.46
C SER A 14 -23.90 -23.38 14.89
N PRO A 15 -24.75 -22.42 15.29
CA PRO A 15 -24.58 -21.03 14.92
C PRO A 15 -23.22 -20.46 15.36
N PHE A 16 -22.60 -21.02 16.41
CA PHE A 16 -21.26 -20.60 16.82
C PHE A 16 -20.17 -21.00 15.82
N PHE A 17 -20.31 -22.15 15.15
CA PHE A 17 -19.33 -22.62 14.16
C PHE A 17 -19.41 -21.79 12.88
N THR A 18 -20.62 -21.48 12.41
CA THR A 18 -20.81 -20.62 11.23
C THR A 18 -20.28 -19.20 11.48
N ILE A 19 -20.51 -18.63 12.67
CA ILE A 19 -19.94 -17.33 13.05
C ILE A 19 -18.40 -17.40 13.10
N GLY A 20 -17.83 -18.47 13.65
CA GLY A 20 -16.38 -18.67 13.69
C GLY A 20 -15.74 -18.73 12.30
N VAL A 21 -16.33 -19.51 11.39
CA VAL A 21 -15.87 -19.61 9.99
C VAL A 21 -16.01 -18.26 9.28
N LEU A 22 -17.11 -17.53 9.50
CA LEU A 22 -17.30 -16.20 8.93
C LEU A 22 -16.24 -15.21 9.41
N LEU A 23 -15.91 -15.20 10.71
CA LEU A 23 -14.86 -14.35 11.26
C LEU A 23 -13.48 -14.67 10.68
N ILE A 24 -13.15 -15.95 10.51
CA ILE A 24 -11.90 -16.37 9.86
C ILE A 24 -11.88 -15.88 8.40
N ALA A 25 -12.98 -16.07 7.65
CA ALA A 25 -13.08 -15.62 6.26
C ALA A 25 -12.92 -14.09 6.14
N ILE A 26 -13.55 -13.32 7.03
CA ILE A 26 -13.39 -11.86 7.10
C ILE A 26 -11.93 -11.50 7.40
N THR A 27 -11.31 -12.15 8.39
CA THR A 27 -9.92 -11.87 8.77
C THR A 27 -8.96 -12.14 7.61
N VAL A 28 -9.13 -13.27 6.91
CA VAL A 28 -8.33 -13.61 5.73
C VAL A 28 -8.58 -12.61 4.60
N PHE A 29 -9.84 -12.22 4.36
CA PHE A 29 -10.19 -11.21 3.37
C PHE A 29 -9.48 -9.88 3.65
N PHE A 30 -9.51 -9.39 4.90
CA PHE A 30 -8.80 -8.18 5.29
C PHE A 30 -7.28 -8.30 5.14
N ILE A 31 -6.68 -9.43 5.49
CA ILE A 31 -5.23 -9.63 5.30
C ILE A 31 -4.86 -9.66 3.81
N VAL A 32 -5.68 -10.29 2.95
CA VAL A 32 -5.35 -10.39 1.53
C VAL A 32 -5.59 -9.07 0.78
N PHE A 33 -6.67 -8.35 1.11
CA PHE A 33 -7.08 -7.15 0.37
C PHE A 33 -6.66 -5.83 1.01
N LEU A 34 -6.51 -5.78 2.35
CA LEU A 34 -6.16 -4.55 3.07
C LEU A 34 -4.76 -4.59 3.67
N ALA A 35 -4.03 -5.72 3.64
CA ALA A 35 -2.62 -5.64 4.02
C ALA A 35 -1.92 -4.72 3.03
N PRO A 36 -1.20 -3.70 3.52
CA PRO A 36 -0.41 -2.84 2.66
C PRO A 36 0.54 -3.73 1.87
N THR A 37 0.48 -3.64 0.54
CA THR A 37 1.52 -4.19 -0.33
C THR A 37 2.83 -3.63 0.21
N LYS A 38 3.77 -4.51 0.58
CA LYS A 38 5.06 -4.09 1.14
C LYS A 38 5.62 -3.00 0.27
N THR A 39 5.62 -1.76 0.76
CA THR A 39 6.27 -0.65 0.08
C THR A 39 7.72 -1.08 -0.11
N LYS A 40 8.19 -0.96 -1.35
CA LYS A 40 9.51 -1.45 -1.70
C LYS A 40 10.53 -0.54 -1.01
N PRO A 41 11.68 -1.08 -0.56
CA PRO A 41 12.67 -0.31 0.20
C PRO A 41 13.16 0.95 -0.51
N GLU A 42 13.10 0.97 -1.85
CA GLU A 42 13.49 2.14 -2.64
C GLU A 42 12.44 3.26 -2.65
N GLN A 43 11.15 2.91 -2.58
CA GLN A 43 10.08 3.91 -2.50
C GLN A 43 10.08 4.59 -1.14
N ASP A 44 10.31 3.83 -0.07
CA ASP A 44 10.46 4.36 1.28
C ASP A 44 11.62 5.36 1.35
N ARG A 45 12.74 5.06 0.67
CA ARG A 45 13.90 5.96 0.60
C ARG A 45 13.59 7.28 -0.12
N ILE A 46 12.82 7.24 -1.20
CA ILE A 46 12.42 8.46 -1.93
C ILE A 46 11.47 9.31 -1.07
N LEU A 47 10.54 8.67 -0.35
CA LEU A 47 9.65 9.36 0.59
C LEU A 47 10.41 9.95 1.78
N GLU A 48 11.47 9.29 2.25
CA GLU A 48 12.37 9.82 3.28
C GLU A 48 13.05 11.11 2.83
N ILE A 49 13.55 11.16 1.59
CA ILE A 49 14.14 12.39 1.01
C ILE A 49 13.11 13.53 1.00
N LEU A 50 11.88 13.24 0.59
CA LEU A 50 10.80 14.24 0.58
C LEU A 50 10.47 14.73 2.00
N ASN A 51 10.40 13.81 2.98
CA ASN A 51 10.16 14.13 4.39
C ASN A 51 11.26 15.00 4.99
N ILE A 52 12.52 14.74 4.65
CA ILE A 52 13.66 15.56 5.13
C ILE A 52 13.52 16.99 4.61
N ARG A 53 13.18 17.17 3.32
CA ARG A 53 12.97 18.51 2.75
C ARG A 53 11.80 19.24 3.38
N TYR A 54 10.73 18.52 3.69
CA TYR A 54 9.59 19.05 4.43
C TYR A 54 9.97 19.49 5.84
N ALA A 55 10.71 18.65 6.59
CA ALA A 55 11.21 18.98 7.92
C ALA A 55 12.14 20.19 7.91
N ASN A 56 12.92 20.37 6.83
CA ASN A 56 13.79 21.54 6.63
C ASN A 56 13.03 22.80 6.17
N SER A 57 11.71 22.75 5.98
CA SER A 57 10.90 23.84 5.43
C SER A 57 11.34 24.32 4.04
N GLU A 58 12.00 23.45 3.26
CA GLU A 58 12.42 23.73 1.87
C GLU A 58 11.27 23.61 0.86
N ILE A 59 10.18 22.94 1.27
CA ILE A 59 8.98 22.70 0.47
C ILE A 59 7.76 23.09 1.31
N ALA A 60 6.78 23.71 0.67
CA ALA A 60 5.51 24.07 1.30
C ALA A 60 4.60 22.84 1.46
N ASP A 61 3.71 22.88 2.46
CA ASP A 61 2.76 21.80 2.78
C ASP A 61 1.98 21.32 1.55
N ASP A 62 1.45 22.26 0.76
CA ASP A 62 0.66 21.99 -0.45
C ASP A 62 1.45 21.18 -1.48
N ARG A 63 2.69 21.60 -1.75
CA ARG A 63 3.61 20.91 -2.66
C ARG A 63 4.07 19.57 -2.11
N TYR A 64 4.28 19.45 -0.81
CA TYR A 64 4.65 18.19 -0.18
C TYR A 64 3.58 17.11 -0.39
N TYR A 65 2.30 17.42 -0.12
CA TYR A 65 1.21 16.46 -0.30
C TYR A 65 0.97 16.12 -1.77
N GLU A 66 1.11 17.09 -2.67
CA GLU A 66 1.04 16.86 -4.12
C GLU A 66 2.10 15.84 -4.57
N VAL A 67 3.36 16.11 -4.23
CA VAL A 67 4.49 15.24 -4.61
C VAL A 67 4.34 13.85 -3.99
N LYS A 68 3.97 13.78 -2.71
CA LYS A 68 3.75 12.51 -2.02
C LYS A 68 2.67 11.66 -2.68
N ALA A 69 1.53 12.25 -3.01
CA ALA A 69 0.43 11.54 -3.66
C ALA A 69 0.86 10.93 -5.00
N ILE A 70 1.59 11.69 -5.82
CA ILE A 70 2.09 11.22 -7.12
C ILE A 70 3.10 10.08 -6.96
N LEU A 71 3.99 10.18 -5.97
CA LEU A 71 5.01 9.15 -5.68
C LEU A 71 4.41 7.85 -5.10
N GLU A 72 3.30 7.94 -4.37
CA GLU A 72 2.56 6.80 -3.82
C GLU A 72 1.64 6.13 -4.86
N GLU A 73 1.03 6.91 -5.76
CA GLU A 73 0.14 6.40 -6.81
C GLU A 73 0.90 5.62 -7.91
N ASP A 74 2.16 5.99 -8.17
CA ASP A 74 2.96 5.33 -9.20
C ASP A 74 3.70 4.09 -8.64
N ASP A 75 3.18 2.88 -8.91
CA ASP A 75 3.85 1.60 -8.55
C ASP A 75 4.89 1.14 -9.59
N SER A 76 5.24 2.01 -10.57
CA SER A 76 6.25 1.68 -11.56
C SER A 76 7.63 1.54 -10.92
N ASN A 77 8.21 0.36 -11.15
CA ASN A 77 9.49 -0.11 -10.66
C ASN A 77 10.62 -0.02 -11.68
N SER A 78 10.37 0.64 -12.82
CA SER A 78 11.41 0.82 -13.81
C SER A 78 12.55 1.66 -13.21
N PRO A 79 13.83 1.26 -13.37
CA PRO A 79 14.96 2.02 -12.86
C PRO A 79 14.96 3.48 -13.35
N ALA A 80 14.52 3.70 -14.58
CA ALA A 80 14.39 5.05 -15.16
C ALA A 80 13.32 5.88 -14.45
N VAL A 81 12.21 5.27 -14.06
CA VAL A 81 11.12 5.94 -13.32
C VAL A 81 11.55 6.19 -11.87
N MET A 82 12.32 5.31 -11.25
CA MET A 82 12.88 5.54 -9.91
C MET A 82 13.82 6.75 -9.86
N ILE A 83 14.72 6.88 -10.83
CA ILE A 83 15.61 8.06 -10.94
C ILE A 83 14.78 9.34 -11.14
N LEU A 84 13.72 9.26 -11.94
CA LEU A 84 12.82 10.39 -12.17
C LEU A 84 12.07 10.80 -10.89
N LYS A 85 11.56 9.82 -10.13
CA LYS A 85 10.91 10.02 -8.83
C LYS A 85 11.85 10.63 -7.79
N GLU A 86 13.11 10.16 -7.74
CA GLU A 86 14.13 10.74 -6.88
C GLU A 86 14.37 12.22 -7.21
N ARG A 87 14.56 12.57 -8.49
CA ARG A 87 14.72 13.96 -8.93
C ARG A 87 13.51 14.82 -8.58
N TYR A 88 12.30 14.28 -8.70
CA TYR A 88 11.07 14.98 -8.34
C TYR A 88 10.98 15.21 -6.82
N ALA A 89 11.25 14.20 -6.00
CA ALA A 89 11.29 14.31 -4.54
C ALA A 89 12.36 15.31 -4.05
N THR A 90 13.50 15.35 -4.73
CA THR A 90 14.57 16.33 -4.47
C THR A 90 14.22 17.75 -4.97
N GLY A 91 13.12 17.91 -5.71
CA GLY A 91 12.69 19.20 -6.25
C GLY A 91 13.57 19.70 -7.40
N SER A 92 14.32 18.80 -8.04
CA SER A 92 15.17 19.13 -9.18
C SER A 92 14.37 19.32 -10.48
N ILE A 93 13.13 18.83 -10.51
CA ILE A 93 12.20 18.91 -11.65
C ILE A 93 10.81 19.28 -11.13
N ASP A 94 10.05 20.01 -11.93
CA ASP A 94 8.66 20.37 -11.61
C ASP A 94 7.69 19.24 -12.02
N SER A 95 6.49 19.27 -11.45
CA SER A 95 5.34 18.41 -11.76
C SER A 95 5.11 18.22 -13.27
N VAL A 96 5.17 19.31 -14.05
CA VAL A 96 4.97 19.29 -15.50
C VAL A 96 6.10 18.53 -16.21
N GLU A 97 7.34 18.76 -15.80
CA GLU A 97 8.51 18.06 -16.36
C GLU A 97 8.50 16.58 -16.00
N PHE A 98 8.13 16.25 -14.75
CA PHE A 98 7.97 14.88 -14.29
C PHE A 98 6.96 14.12 -15.16
N ILE A 99 5.77 14.70 -15.40
CA ILE A 99 4.74 14.07 -16.23
C ILE A 99 5.25 13.88 -17.67
N LYS A 100 5.89 14.90 -18.25
CA LYS A 100 6.39 14.84 -19.61
C LYS A 100 7.42 13.72 -19.80
N ILE A 101 8.42 13.65 -18.92
CA ILE A 101 9.47 12.62 -18.99
C ILE A 101 8.88 11.24 -18.70
N ARG A 102 7.92 11.14 -17.78
CA ARG A 102 7.18 9.89 -17.50
C ARG A 102 6.45 9.39 -18.75
N THR A 103 5.77 10.27 -19.49
CA THR A 103 5.09 9.92 -20.75
C THR A 103 6.05 9.51 -21.86
N GLU A 104 7.27 10.05 -21.90
CA GLU A 104 8.28 9.66 -22.89
C GLU A 104 8.97 8.31 -22.58
N ILE A 105 9.02 7.91 -21.30
CA ILE A 105 9.67 6.65 -20.86
C ILE A 105 8.70 5.45 -20.89
N ASN A 106 7.38 5.70 -20.87
CA ASN A 106 6.34 4.68 -20.81
C ASN A 106 5.86 4.29 -22.22
#